data_AF-A0A7L3FP19-F1
#
_entry.id   AF-A0A7L3FP19-F1
#
_cell.length_a   1.000
_cell.length_b   1.000
_cell.length_c   1.000
_cell.angle_alpha   90.00
_cell.angle_beta   90.00
_cell.angle_gamma   90.00
#
_symmetry.space_group_name_H-M   'P 1'
#
loop_
_entity.id
_entity.type
_entity.pdbx_description
1 polymer ?
#
loop_
_entity_poly.entity_id
_entity_poly.type
_entity_poly.pdbx_seq_one_letter_code
_entity_poly.pdbx_strand_id
1 'polypeptide(L)'
;RLNSAIIYDRDFSYNYFGFKTLERSYLLKINSKVAERPQHMLMRVSVGIHKQDIDAAIETYNLLSERWFTHASPTLFNAGTNRPQLSSCFLLCMKDDSIEGIYDTLKQCALISKSAGGIGLAVSCIRATGSYIAGTNGNSNGLVPMLRVYNNTARYVDQGGNKRPGAFAIYLEPWHLDIFEFLDLKKNTGKEEQRARDLFFALWIPDLFMKRVETNQDWSLMCPNECPGLDEVWGEEFEKLYE
;
A
#
# COMPACT_ATOMS: atom_id res chain seq x y z
N ARG A 1 -11.05 -31.43 -21.42
CA ARG A 1 -12.12 -30.65 -20.74
C ARG A 1 -11.79 -29.16 -20.66
N LEU A 2 -10.66 -28.75 -20.04
CA LEU A 2 -10.29 -27.32 -19.99
C LEU A 2 -10.05 -26.70 -21.38
N ASN A 3 -9.27 -27.36 -22.25
CA ASN A 3 -9.01 -26.86 -23.62
C ASN A 3 -10.27 -26.66 -24.45
N SER A 4 -11.28 -27.53 -24.26
CA SER A 4 -12.56 -27.46 -24.98
C SER A 4 -13.53 -26.42 -24.39
N ALA A 5 -13.28 -25.92 -23.18
CA ALA A 5 -14.08 -24.88 -22.55
C ALA A 5 -13.68 -23.47 -23.01
N ILE A 6 -12.47 -23.29 -23.54
CA ILE A 6 -11.96 -21.99 -24.00
C ILE A 6 -12.64 -21.58 -25.30
N ILE A 7 -13.19 -20.36 -25.33
CA ILE A 7 -13.83 -19.76 -26.51
C ILE A 7 -12.96 -18.61 -27.02
N TYR A 8 -12.15 -18.87 -28.06
CA TYR A 8 -11.19 -17.88 -28.58
C TYR A 8 -11.82 -16.63 -29.20
N ASP A 9 -13.07 -16.72 -29.68
CA ASP A 9 -13.77 -15.55 -30.23
C ASP A 9 -13.95 -14.43 -29.20
N ARG A 10 -13.92 -14.76 -27.90
CA ARG A 10 -13.96 -13.78 -26.81
C ARG A 10 -12.73 -12.88 -26.74
N ASP A 11 -11.62 -13.24 -27.38
CA ASP A 11 -10.45 -12.35 -27.51
C ASP A 11 -10.78 -11.06 -28.30
N PHE A 12 -11.75 -11.12 -29.23
CA PHE A 12 -12.19 -9.95 -30.01
C PHE A 12 -13.17 -9.05 -29.24
N SER A 13 -13.54 -9.41 -28.02
CA SER A 13 -14.40 -8.56 -27.18
C SER A 13 -13.66 -7.33 -26.64
N TYR A 14 -12.33 -7.37 -26.56
CA TYR A 14 -11.51 -6.25 -26.06
C TYR A 14 -11.40 -5.14 -27.11
N ASN A 15 -11.51 -3.89 -26.66
CA ASN A 15 -11.09 -2.77 -27.49
C ASN A 15 -9.57 -2.75 -27.65
N TYR A 16 -9.08 -2.01 -28.64
CA TYR A 16 -7.66 -1.95 -28.97
C TYR A 16 -6.76 -1.59 -27.79
N PHE A 17 -7.12 -0.56 -27.00
CA PHE A 17 -6.31 -0.11 -25.86
C PHE A 17 -6.31 -1.10 -24.69
N GLY A 18 -7.45 -1.75 -24.43
CA GLY A 18 -7.57 -2.82 -23.44
C GLY A 18 -6.69 -4.00 -23.80
N PHE A 19 -6.71 -4.42 -25.08
CA PHE A 19 -5.83 -5.47 -25.57
C PHE A 19 -4.34 -5.09 -25.46
N LYS A 20 -3.96 -3.86 -25.85
CA LYS A 20 -2.57 -3.40 -25.71
C LYS A 20 -2.09 -3.35 -24.26
N THR A 21 -2.99 -3.03 -23.32
CA THR A 21 -2.69 -3.10 -21.88
C THR A 21 -2.41 -4.55 -21.45
N LEU A 22 -3.23 -5.51 -21.88
CA LEU A 22 -3.02 -6.94 -21.61
C LEU A 22 -1.69 -7.44 -22.21
N GLU A 23 -1.44 -7.15 -23.48
CA GLU A 23 -0.23 -7.53 -24.21
C GLU A 23 1.05 -6.98 -23.56
N ARG A 24 0.99 -5.76 -23.05
CA ARG A 24 2.15 -5.09 -22.43
C ARG A 24 2.57 -5.79 -21.14
N SER A 25 1.63 -6.08 -20.24
CA SER A 25 1.94 -6.39 -18.84
C SER A 25 1.33 -7.68 -18.28
N TYR A 26 0.21 -8.16 -18.82
CA TYR A 26 -0.59 -9.24 -18.21
C TYR A 26 -0.37 -10.61 -18.84
N LEU A 27 -0.14 -10.66 -20.15
CA LEU A 27 0.09 -11.92 -20.87
C LEU A 27 1.55 -12.36 -20.70
N LEU A 28 1.76 -13.61 -20.26
CA LEU A 28 3.11 -14.14 -20.07
C LEU A 28 3.88 -14.21 -21.39
N LYS A 29 5.19 -13.92 -21.30
CA LYS A 29 6.12 -13.85 -22.43
C LYS A 29 7.22 -14.89 -22.29
N ILE A 30 7.57 -15.53 -23.40
CA ILE A 30 8.75 -16.40 -23.53
C ILE A 30 9.70 -15.71 -24.50
N ASN A 31 10.94 -15.45 -24.07
CA ASN A 31 11.92 -14.70 -24.86
C ASN A 31 11.37 -13.37 -25.41
N SER A 32 10.68 -12.61 -24.55
CA SER A 32 10.00 -11.33 -24.86
C SER A 32 8.86 -11.39 -25.87
N LYS A 33 8.50 -12.58 -26.38
CA LYS A 33 7.33 -12.79 -27.23
C LYS A 33 6.14 -13.28 -26.41
N VAL A 34 4.96 -12.72 -26.63
CA VAL A 34 3.73 -13.12 -25.95
C VAL A 34 3.41 -14.58 -26.26
N ALA A 35 3.27 -15.38 -25.20
CA ALA A 35 2.95 -16.81 -25.27
C ALA A 35 1.49 -17.10 -24.87
N GLU A 36 0.87 -16.22 -24.09
CA GLU A 36 -0.53 -16.32 -23.69
C GLU A 36 -1.46 -15.52 -24.59
N ARG A 37 -2.58 -16.11 -24.99
CA ARG A 37 -3.77 -15.36 -25.42
C ARG A 37 -4.53 -14.85 -24.19
N PRO A 38 -5.39 -13.82 -24.29
CA PRO A 38 -6.23 -13.39 -23.18
C PRO A 38 -7.01 -14.55 -22.55
N GLN A 39 -7.63 -15.43 -23.36
CA GLN A 39 -8.32 -16.61 -22.83
C GLN A 39 -7.41 -17.56 -22.04
N HIS A 40 -6.15 -17.73 -22.44
CA HIS A 40 -5.20 -18.58 -21.70
C HIS A 40 -4.91 -18.00 -20.32
N MET A 41 -4.72 -16.68 -20.24
CA MET A 41 -4.51 -15.98 -18.97
C MET A 41 -5.74 -16.14 -18.05
N LEU A 42 -6.95 -15.95 -18.58
CA LEU A 42 -8.18 -16.10 -17.78
C LEU A 42 -8.37 -17.53 -17.28
N MET A 43 -8.08 -18.54 -18.12
CA MET A 43 -8.14 -19.94 -17.70
C MET A 43 -7.05 -20.27 -16.67
N ARG A 44 -5.82 -19.76 -16.84
CA ARG A 44 -4.74 -19.89 -15.84
C ARG A 44 -5.17 -19.29 -14.50
N VAL A 45 -5.80 -18.12 -14.51
CA VAL A 45 -6.29 -17.48 -13.28
C VAL A 45 -7.37 -18.34 -12.62
N SER A 46 -8.35 -18.79 -13.39
CA SER A 46 -9.47 -19.60 -12.90
C SER A 46 -8.98 -20.91 -12.27
N VAL A 47 -8.09 -21.64 -12.96
CA VAL A 47 -7.46 -22.85 -12.42
C VAL A 47 -6.51 -22.53 -11.26
N GLY A 48 -5.82 -21.40 -11.29
CA GLY A 48 -4.95 -20.94 -10.20
C GLY A 48 -5.69 -20.71 -8.89
N ILE A 49 -6.96 -20.28 -8.97
CA ILE A 49 -7.85 -20.07 -7.83
C ILE A 49 -8.49 -21.38 -7.38
N HIS A 50 -9.13 -22.11 -8.30
CA HIS A 50 -9.99 -23.27 -7.97
C HIS A 50 -9.26 -24.63 -7.98
N LYS A 51 -8.05 -24.69 -8.54
CA LYS A 51 -7.17 -25.87 -8.56
C LYS A 51 -7.84 -27.13 -9.13
N GLN A 52 -8.17 -28.09 -8.26
CA GLN A 52 -8.75 -29.38 -8.64
C GLN A 52 -10.26 -29.29 -8.89
N ASP A 53 -10.91 -28.24 -8.41
CA ASP A 53 -12.31 -27.98 -8.69
C ASP A 53 -12.46 -27.38 -10.10
N ILE A 54 -12.57 -28.28 -11.08
CA ILE A 54 -12.66 -27.93 -12.50
C ILE A 54 -14.01 -27.29 -12.84
N ASP A 55 -15.08 -27.64 -12.12
CA ASP A 55 -16.41 -27.09 -12.40
C ASP A 55 -16.46 -25.62 -11.99
N ALA A 56 -15.96 -25.27 -10.80
CA ALA A 56 -15.80 -23.88 -10.38
C ALA A 56 -14.78 -23.11 -11.25
N ALA A 57 -13.70 -23.75 -11.70
CA ALA A 57 -12.75 -23.13 -12.62
C ALA A 57 -13.40 -22.75 -13.97
N ILE A 58 -14.27 -23.60 -14.51
CA ILE A 58 -14.98 -23.32 -15.77
C ILE A 58 -16.04 -22.23 -15.56
N GLU A 59 -16.77 -22.25 -14.44
CA GLU A 59 -17.70 -21.19 -14.07
C GLU A 59 -17.00 -19.82 -14.02
N THR A 60 -15.92 -19.72 -13.24
CA THR A 60 -15.13 -18.50 -13.13
C THR A 60 -14.54 -18.08 -14.47
N TYR A 61 -14.04 -19.01 -15.29
CA TYR A 61 -13.56 -18.70 -16.63
C TYR A 61 -14.66 -18.06 -17.50
N ASN A 62 -15.87 -18.62 -17.49
CA ASN A 62 -16.97 -18.07 -18.28
C ASN A 62 -17.32 -16.66 -17.81
N LEU A 63 -17.45 -16.44 -16.50
CA LEU A 63 -17.76 -15.13 -15.95
C LEU A 63 -16.68 -14.08 -16.26
N LEU A 64 -15.39 -14.46 -16.15
CA LEU A 64 -14.26 -13.60 -16.48
C LEU A 64 -14.18 -13.30 -17.99
N SER A 65 -14.35 -14.31 -18.85
CA SER A 65 -14.20 -14.17 -20.30
C SER A 65 -15.38 -13.47 -20.96
N GLU A 66 -16.57 -13.51 -20.36
CA GLU A 66 -17.72 -12.69 -20.74
C GLU A 66 -17.68 -11.28 -20.14
N ARG A 67 -16.71 -11.00 -19.26
CA ARG A 67 -16.45 -9.71 -18.60
C ARG A 67 -17.54 -9.29 -17.62
N TRP A 68 -18.17 -10.24 -16.94
CA TRP A 68 -19.07 -9.94 -15.82
C TRP A 68 -18.33 -9.32 -14.64
N PHE A 69 -17.08 -9.75 -14.43
CA PHE A 69 -16.17 -9.16 -13.45
C PHE A 69 -14.71 -9.38 -13.87
N THR A 70 -13.77 -8.82 -13.12
CA THR A 70 -12.34 -9.13 -13.21
C THR A 70 -11.72 -9.22 -11.82
N HIS A 71 -10.69 -10.05 -11.67
CA HIS A 71 -9.82 -10.00 -10.51
C HIS A 71 -8.81 -8.83 -10.61
N ALA A 72 -8.21 -8.48 -9.47
CA ALA A 72 -7.18 -7.46 -9.37
C ALA A 72 -5.89 -7.87 -10.11
N SER A 73 -5.07 -6.88 -10.48
CA SER A 73 -3.87 -7.12 -11.30
C SER A 73 -2.90 -8.16 -10.72
N PRO A 74 -2.58 -8.20 -9.41
CA PRO A 74 -1.70 -9.24 -8.85
C PRO A 74 -2.28 -10.65 -9.02
N THR A 75 -3.60 -10.81 -8.91
CA THR A 75 -4.25 -12.09 -9.18
C THR A 75 -4.08 -12.49 -10.64
N LEU A 76 -4.28 -11.57 -11.59
CA LEU A 76 -4.08 -11.84 -13.02
C LEU A 76 -2.62 -12.17 -13.37
N PHE A 77 -1.67 -11.49 -12.73
CA PHE A 77 -0.24 -11.74 -12.93
C PHE A 77 0.23 -13.08 -12.37
N ASN A 78 -0.23 -13.44 -11.17
CA ASN A 78 0.45 -14.46 -10.37
C ASN A 78 -0.37 -15.73 -10.12
N ALA A 79 -1.68 -15.74 -10.38
CA ALA A 79 -2.46 -16.97 -10.24
C ALA A 79 -1.91 -18.07 -11.16
N GLY A 80 -1.75 -19.27 -10.62
CA GLY A 80 -1.15 -20.41 -11.31
C GLY A 80 0.38 -20.39 -11.45
N THR A 81 1.09 -19.47 -10.77
CA THR A 81 2.56 -19.41 -10.76
C THR A 81 3.17 -19.99 -9.46
N ASN A 82 4.50 -20.18 -9.41
CA ASN A 82 5.19 -20.87 -8.31
C ASN A 82 5.08 -20.21 -6.92
N ARG A 83 4.98 -18.89 -6.85
CA ARG A 83 4.83 -18.14 -5.59
C ARG A 83 3.74 -17.09 -5.76
N PRO A 84 2.46 -17.52 -5.73
CA PRO A 84 1.35 -16.70 -6.16
C PRO A 84 0.99 -15.65 -5.10
N GLN A 85 1.53 -14.44 -5.24
CA GLN A 85 1.07 -13.29 -4.48
C GLN A 85 -0.19 -12.74 -5.19
N LEU A 86 -1.37 -12.94 -4.59
CA LEU A 86 -2.64 -12.56 -5.20
C LEU A 86 -3.25 -11.25 -4.63
N SER A 87 -2.77 -10.79 -3.47
CA SER A 87 -3.35 -9.67 -2.72
C SER A 87 -2.66 -8.34 -3.05
N SER A 88 -3.42 -7.30 -3.35
CA SER A 88 -2.82 -6.04 -3.83
C SER A 88 -2.34 -5.09 -2.75
N CYS A 89 -3.00 -5.08 -1.60
CA CYS A 89 -2.89 -4.01 -0.61
C CYS A 89 -2.66 -4.60 0.77
N PHE A 90 -1.80 -3.93 1.54
CA PHE A 90 -1.43 -4.31 2.89
C PHE A 90 -1.54 -3.09 3.80
N LEU A 91 -2.05 -3.31 5.01
CA LEU A 91 -2.11 -2.31 6.06
C LEU A 91 -1.15 -2.77 7.17
N LEU A 92 -0.28 -1.88 7.60
CA LEU A 92 0.70 -2.12 8.64
C LEU A 92 0.57 -1.02 9.69
N CYS A 93 0.74 -1.39 10.94
CA CYS A 93 1.07 -0.44 12.00
C CYS A 93 2.58 -0.43 12.18
N MET A 94 3.13 0.72 12.48
CA MET A 94 4.48 0.79 13.01
C MET A 94 4.55 -0.08 14.27
N LYS A 95 5.54 -0.97 14.34
CA LYS A 95 5.59 -1.98 15.40
C LYS A 95 5.78 -1.39 16.80
N ASP A 96 6.67 -0.41 16.92
CA ASP A 96 7.09 0.16 18.19
C ASP A 96 7.83 1.50 17.94
N ASP A 97 7.80 2.39 18.94
CA ASP A 97 8.55 3.65 18.97
C ASP A 97 10.02 3.42 19.39
N SER A 98 10.70 2.59 18.60
CA SER A 98 12.09 2.22 18.81
C SER A 98 12.80 2.00 17.47
N ILE A 99 14.12 2.08 17.45
CA ILE A 99 14.90 1.80 16.23
C ILE A 99 14.65 0.35 15.74
N GLU A 100 14.54 -0.60 16.66
CA GLU A 100 14.24 -2.00 16.30
C GLU A 100 12.86 -2.11 15.65
N GLY A 101 11.82 -1.53 16.26
CA GLY A 101 10.47 -1.51 15.70
C GLY A 101 10.39 -0.83 14.34
N ILE A 102 11.05 0.33 14.19
CA ILE A 102 11.11 1.09 12.93
C ILE A 102 11.76 0.28 11.81
N TYR A 103 12.90 -0.35 12.06
CA TYR A 103 13.63 -1.09 11.03
C TYR A 103 13.00 -2.45 10.71
N ASP A 104 12.35 -3.09 11.68
CA ASP A 104 11.55 -4.29 11.43
C ASP A 104 10.36 -3.99 10.51
N THR A 105 9.67 -2.88 10.76
CA THR A 105 8.56 -2.41 9.94
C THR A 105 9.06 -2.05 8.53
N LEU A 106 10.22 -1.40 8.42
CA LEU A 106 10.86 -1.09 7.14
C LEU A 106 11.19 -2.36 6.35
N LYS A 107 11.72 -3.39 7.01
CA LYS A 107 12.00 -4.71 6.40
C LYS A 107 10.72 -5.35 5.89
N GLN A 108 9.62 -5.31 6.65
CA GLN A 108 8.32 -5.80 6.20
C GLN A 108 7.84 -5.04 4.95
N CYS A 109 7.96 -3.71 4.95
CA CYS A 109 7.61 -2.87 3.81
C CYS A 109 8.42 -3.24 2.55
N ALA A 110 9.72 -3.46 2.69
CA ALA A 110 10.57 -3.88 1.59
C ALA A 110 10.17 -5.26 1.02
N LEU A 111 9.86 -6.23 1.89
CA LEU A 111 9.43 -7.57 1.47
C LEU A 111 8.07 -7.56 0.75
N ILE A 112 7.13 -6.74 1.22
CA ILE A 112 5.82 -6.55 0.59
C ILE A 112 5.98 -5.84 -0.76
N SER A 113 6.76 -4.74 -0.80
CA SER A 113 7.02 -3.99 -2.03
C SER A 113 7.67 -4.87 -3.10
N LYS A 114 8.63 -5.72 -2.71
CA LYS A 114 9.26 -6.70 -3.62
C LYS A 114 8.24 -7.59 -4.34
N SER A 115 7.10 -7.87 -3.69
CA SER A 115 6.04 -8.73 -4.23
C SER A 115 4.88 -7.93 -4.86
N ALA A 116 5.13 -6.67 -5.23
CA ALA A 116 4.18 -5.76 -5.87
C ALA A 116 2.96 -5.34 -5.04
N GLY A 117 3.05 -5.41 -3.71
CA GLY A 117 2.02 -4.94 -2.79
C GLY A 117 2.12 -3.42 -2.53
N GLY A 118 0.98 -2.73 -2.56
CA GLY A 118 0.84 -1.37 -2.03
C GLY A 118 0.65 -1.40 -0.51
N ILE A 119 1.13 -0.36 0.19
CA ILE A 119 1.17 -0.33 1.66
C ILE A 119 0.46 0.91 2.18
N GLY A 120 -0.44 0.74 3.15
CA GLY A 120 -0.84 1.79 4.09
C GLY A 120 -0.11 1.57 5.41
N LEU A 121 0.58 2.58 5.92
CA LEU A 121 1.38 2.50 7.14
C LEU A 121 0.95 3.58 8.13
N ALA A 122 0.43 3.17 9.28
CA ALA A 122 0.16 4.08 10.40
C ALA A 122 1.45 4.39 11.17
N VAL A 123 1.73 5.67 11.41
CA VAL A 123 2.98 6.13 12.05
C VAL A 123 2.78 7.06 13.25
N SER A 124 1.53 7.29 13.68
CA SER A 124 1.21 8.22 14.79
C SER A 124 1.86 7.85 16.12
N CYS A 125 2.27 6.59 16.33
CA CYS A 125 2.91 6.14 17.56
C CYS A 125 4.38 6.57 17.70
N ILE A 126 5.02 7.07 16.63
CA ILE A 126 6.45 7.44 16.65
C ILE A 126 6.62 8.81 17.31
N ARG A 127 7.56 8.93 18.25
CA ARG A 127 7.80 10.20 18.97
C ARG A 127 8.19 11.35 18.03
N ALA A 128 7.65 12.52 18.32
CA ALA A 128 7.84 13.74 17.53
C ALA A 128 9.23 14.37 17.67
N THR A 129 9.53 15.36 16.84
CA THR A 129 10.78 16.13 16.87
C THR A 129 11.03 16.75 18.25
N GLY A 130 12.27 16.64 18.75
CA GLY A 130 12.66 17.22 20.05
C GLY A 130 12.36 16.35 21.27
N SER A 131 11.55 15.30 21.12
CA SER A 131 11.20 14.38 22.22
C SER A 131 12.42 13.66 22.78
N TYR A 132 12.48 13.51 24.10
CA TYR A 132 13.63 12.90 24.79
C TYR A 132 13.81 11.41 24.46
N ILE A 133 15.06 10.95 24.39
CA ILE A 133 15.45 9.55 24.22
C ILE A 133 16.31 9.13 25.42
N ALA A 134 15.69 8.41 26.35
CA ALA A 134 16.33 8.01 27.61
C ALA A 134 17.60 7.16 27.41
N GLY A 135 17.59 6.23 26.45
CA GLY A 135 18.71 5.30 26.24
C GLY A 135 20.00 5.93 25.72
N THR A 136 19.90 7.04 24.97
CA THR A 136 21.06 7.74 24.37
C THR A 136 21.29 9.13 24.92
N ASN A 137 20.43 9.57 25.86
CA ASN A 137 20.41 10.92 26.41
C ASN A 137 20.40 12.03 25.33
N GLY A 138 19.68 11.76 24.24
CA GLY A 138 19.52 12.68 23.10
C GLY A 138 18.06 13.00 22.84
N ASN A 139 17.80 13.73 21.75
CA ASN A 139 16.46 14.09 21.31
C ASN A 139 16.13 13.45 19.95
N SER A 140 14.86 13.12 19.74
CA SER A 140 14.35 12.60 18.47
C SER A 140 14.44 13.66 17.38
N ASN A 141 14.76 13.21 16.17
CA ASN A 141 14.67 14.05 14.96
C ASN A 141 13.26 14.01 14.32
N GLY A 142 12.30 13.32 14.95
CA GLY A 142 10.90 13.25 14.53
C GLY A 142 10.63 12.40 13.29
N LEU A 143 9.44 12.58 12.72
CA LEU A 143 8.92 11.77 11.61
C LEU A 143 9.66 12.02 10.29
N VAL A 144 10.07 13.27 10.01
CA VAL A 144 10.60 13.63 8.67
C VAL A 144 11.83 12.79 8.29
N PRO A 145 12.88 12.66 9.13
CA PRO A 145 14.04 11.84 8.79
C PRO A 145 13.72 10.35 8.69
N MET A 146 12.82 9.84 9.53
CA MET A 146 12.34 8.45 9.44
C MET A 146 11.67 8.21 8.09
N LEU A 147 10.72 9.06 7.70
CA LEU A 147 9.97 8.92 6.45
C LEU A 147 10.87 9.05 5.21
N ARG A 148 12.00 9.76 5.30
CA ARG A 148 13.00 9.77 4.21
C ARG A 148 13.68 8.41 4.02
N VAL A 149 13.90 7.64 5.09
CA VAL A 149 14.39 6.26 4.97
C VAL A 149 13.37 5.40 4.22
N TYR A 150 12.09 5.49 4.61
CA TYR A 150 10.99 4.79 3.91
C TYR A 150 10.87 5.21 2.45
N ASN A 151 11.02 6.51 2.15
CA ASN A 151 11.02 7.03 0.78
C ASN A 151 12.12 6.38 -0.07
N ASN A 152 13.34 6.34 0.46
CA ASN A 152 14.47 5.74 -0.25
C ASN A 152 14.28 4.22 -0.44
N THR A 153 13.68 3.53 0.53
CA THR A 153 13.31 2.12 0.38
C THR A 153 12.25 1.91 -0.69
N ALA A 154 11.22 2.77 -0.77
CA ALA A 154 10.20 2.72 -1.82
C ALA A 154 10.81 2.88 -3.22
N ARG A 155 11.79 3.79 -3.37
CA ARG A 155 12.55 3.97 -4.62
C ARG A 155 13.44 2.79 -4.96
N TYR A 156 14.10 2.20 -3.95
CA TYR A 156 15.05 1.11 -4.16
C TYR A 156 14.35 -0.19 -4.55
N VAL A 157 13.19 -0.48 -3.96
CA VAL A 157 12.42 -1.70 -4.20
C VAL A 157 11.31 -1.43 -5.23
N ASP A 158 11.72 -1.14 -6.46
CA ASP A 158 10.86 -0.73 -7.59
C ASP A 158 10.25 -1.90 -8.41
N GLN A 159 10.12 -3.06 -7.77
CA GLN A 159 9.40 -4.23 -8.31
C GLN A 159 10.02 -4.85 -9.57
N GLY A 160 11.35 -4.78 -9.72
CA GLY A 160 12.11 -5.68 -10.61
C GLY A 160 11.84 -5.50 -12.10
N GLY A 161 11.63 -4.26 -12.55
CA GLY A 161 11.38 -3.93 -13.96
C GLY A 161 10.19 -2.99 -14.20
N ASN A 162 9.84 -2.17 -13.20
CA ASN A 162 8.88 -1.06 -13.35
C ASN A 162 7.44 -1.49 -13.71
N LYS A 163 7.01 -2.70 -13.30
CA LYS A 163 5.61 -3.16 -13.48
C LYS A 163 4.63 -2.38 -12.59
N ARG A 164 5.09 -1.95 -11.41
CA ARG A 164 4.43 -0.97 -10.51
C ARG A 164 5.54 -0.35 -9.65
N PRO A 165 5.61 0.98 -9.47
CA PRO A 165 6.50 1.55 -8.47
C PRO A 165 6.00 1.19 -7.06
N GLY A 166 6.91 1.01 -6.10
CA GLY A 166 6.57 0.85 -4.69
C GLY A 166 5.76 2.06 -4.21
N ALA A 167 4.60 1.81 -3.59
CA ALA A 167 3.68 2.87 -3.18
C ALA A 167 3.29 2.67 -1.72
N PHE A 168 3.80 3.55 -0.85
CA PHE A 168 3.47 3.57 0.58
C PHE A 168 2.66 4.83 0.87
N ALA A 169 1.45 4.66 1.40
CA ALA A 169 0.63 5.71 1.96
C ALA A 169 0.87 5.77 3.46
N ILE A 170 1.39 6.88 3.94
CA ILE A 170 1.66 7.12 5.35
C ILE A 170 0.42 7.77 5.96
N TYR A 171 -0.11 7.18 7.02
CA TYR A 171 -1.24 7.68 7.78
C TYR A 171 -0.74 8.32 9.07
N LEU A 172 -1.14 9.56 9.29
CA LEU A 172 -0.83 10.33 10.50
C LEU A 172 -2.11 10.99 11.03
N GLU A 173 -2.27 10.98 12.35
CA GLU A 173 -3.34 11.69 13.01
C GLU A 173 -2.99 13.17 13.26
N PRO A 174 -3.95 14.10 13.12
CA PRO A 174 -3.69 15.53 13.12
C PRO A 174 -3.31 16.11 14.50
N TRP A 175 -3.42 15.34 15.58
CA TRP A 175 -2.92 15.74 16.90
C TRP A 175 -1.39 15.59 17.02
N HIS A 176 -0.75 14.85 16.11
CA HIS A 176 0.68 14.60 16.20
C HIS A 176 1.49 15.88 15.98
N LEU A 177 2.52 16.12 16.82
CA LEU A 177 3.28 17.37 16.79
C LEU A 177 3.96 17.69 15.46
N ASP A 178 4.51 16.69 14.77
CA ASP A 178 5.14 16.88 13.43
C ASP A 178 4.12 17.02 12.26
N ILE A 179 2.84 17.30 12.52
CA ILE A 179 1.78 17.33 11.50
C ILE A 179 2.04 18.36 10.40
N PHE A 180 2.55 19.54 10.74
CA PHE A 180 2.79 20.60 9.76
C PHE A 180 3.91 20.23 8.79
N GLU A 181 5.02 19.68 9.30
CA GLU A 181 6.12 19.19 8.50
C GLU A 181 5.69 18.00 7.64
N PHE A 182 4.83 17.12 8.18
CA PHE A 182 4.26 15.99 7.44
C PHE A 182 3.47 16.43 6.21
N LEU A 183 2.64 17.46 6.32
CA LEU A 183 1.86 18.02 5.20
C LEU A 183 2.74 18.59 4.08
N ASP A 184 3.99 18.95 4.39
CA ASP A 184 4.93 19.55 3.44
C ASP A 184 5.77 18.53 2.67
N LEU A 185 5.78 17.25 3.09
CA LEU A 185 6.70 16.23 2.56
C LEU A 185 6.57 15.97 1.05
N LYS A 186 5.40 16.21 0.46
CA LYS A 186 5.14 16.02 -0.98
C LYS A 186 5.34 17.28 -1.82
N LYS A 187 5.50 18.47 -1.20
CA LYS A 187 5.61 19.72 -1.94
C LYS A 187 6.83 19.72 -2.88
N ASN A 188 6.67 20.27 -4.08
CA ASN A 188 7.78 20.40 -5.03
C ASN A 188 8.83 21.41 -4.55
N THR A 189 8.39 22.49 -3.92
CA THR A 189 9.24 23.54 -3.36
C THR A 189 9.84 23.15 -2.00
N GLY A 190 10.92 23.82 -1.60
CA GLY A 190 11.58 23.65 -0.31
C GLY A 190 12.84 22.77 -0.38
N LYS A 191 13.43 22.51 0.79
CA LYS A 191 14.70 21.79 0.92
C LYS A 191 14.52 20.29 0.72
N GLU A 192 15.42 19.64 -0.03
CA GLU A 192 15.29 18.23 -0.38
C GLU A 192 15.36 17.32 0.86
N GLU A 193 16.14 17.71 1.86
CA GLU A 193 16.28 17.00 3.12
C GLU A 193 15.01 16.99 3.99
N GLN A 194 13.99 17.78 3.61
CA GLN A 194 12.69 17.87 4.26
C GLN A 194 11.57 17.34 3.35
N ARG A 195 11.90 16.49 2.37
CA ARG A 195 10.93 15.97 1.40
C ARG A 195 11.02 14.45 1.28
N ALA A 196 9.87 13.84 0.99
CA ALA A 196 9.70 12.42 0.76
C ALA A 196 8.67 12.21 -0.37
N ARG A 197 9.05 12.61 -1.58
CA ARG A 197 8.11 12.75 -2.71
C ARG A 197 7.70 11.44 -3.38
N ASP A 198 8.31 10.32 -3.04
CA ASP A 198 7.92 9.00 -3.56
C ASP A 198 6.86 8.33 -2.67
N LEU A 199 6.67 8.84 -1.46
CA LEU A 199 5.60 8.43 -0.55
C LEU A 199 4.27 9.14 -0.88
N PHE A 200 3.17 8.55 -0.43
CA PHE A 200 1.85 9.14 -0.40
C PHE A 200 1.49 9.46 1.05
N PHE A 201 0.64 10.46 1.25
CA PHE A 201 0.30 10.97 2.58
C PHE A 201 -1.22 10.99 2.75
N ALA A 202 -1.66 10.57 3.93
CA ALA A 202 -3.06 10.51 4.32
C ALA A 202 -3.20 10.99 5.76
N LEU A 203 -4.31 11.67 6.06
CA LEU A 203 -4.68 12.02 7.42
C LEU A 203 -5.69 11.01 7.96
N TRP A 204 -5.49 10.60 9.20
CA TRP A 204 -6.45 9.82 9.97
C TRP A 204 -7.12 10.76 10.97
N ILE A 205 -8.32 11.25 10.66
CA ILE A 205 -8.88 12.44 11.30
C ILE A 205 -9.89 12.02 12.38
N PRO A 206 -9.67 12.35 13.66
CA PRO A 206 -10.69 12.19 14.69
C PRO A 206 -11.79 13.23 14.53
N ASP A 207 -13.03 12.88 14.86
CA ASP A 207 -14.19 13.79 14.78
C ASP A 207 -13.95 15.08 15.58
N LEU A 208 -13.25 14.98 16.72
CA LEU A 208 -12.90 16.13 17.56
C LEU A 208 -12.14 17.22 16.80
N PHE A 209 -11.21 16.84 15.91
CA PHE A 209 -10.47 17.81 15.11
C PHE A 209 -11.43 18.64 14.26
N MET A 210 -12.39 17.99 13.60
CA MET A 210 -13.38 18.67 12.77
C MET A 210 -14.32 19.56 13.59
N LYS A 211 -14.76 19.10 14.77
CA LYS A 211 -15.58 19.90 15.71
C LYS A 211 -14.85 21.17 16.16
N ARG A 212 -13.56 21.08 16.50
CA ARG A 212 -12.74 22.23 16.92
C ARG A 212 -12.47 23.20 15.77
N VAL A 213 -12.26 22.70 14.56
CA VAL A 213 -12.14 23.54 13.35
C VAL A 213 -13.44 24.31 13.09
N GLU A 214 -14.61 23.65 13.16
CA GLU A 214 -15.91 24.28 12.93
C GLU A 214 -16.19 25.43 13.90
N THR A 215 -15.79 25.26 15.15
CA THR A 215 -16.03 26.21 16.24
C THR A 215 -14.85 27.15 16.50
N ASN A 216 -13.79 27.08 15.70
CA ASN A 216 -12.56 27.87 15.84
C ASN A 216 -11.95 27.79 17.25
N GLN A 217 -11.83 26.57 17.77
CA GLN A 217 -11.20 26.26 19.06
C GLN A 217 -9.72 25.91 18.90
N ASP A 218 -9.01 25.95 20.03
CA ASP A 218 -7.60 25.55 20.09
C ASP A 218 -7.43 24.04 19.83
N TRP A 219 -6.37 23.70 19.10
CA TRP A 219 -5.98 22.32 18.84
C TRP A 219 -4.59 22.05 19.41
N SER A 220 -4.50 21.06 20.30
CA SER A 220 -3.26 20.68 20.97
C SER A 220 -2.46 19.70 20.11
N LEU A 221 -1.18 20.01 19.94
CA LEU A 221 -0.23 19.14 19.27
C LEU A 221 0.59 18.37 20.32
N MET A 222 0.64 17.05 20.19
CA MET A 222 1.16 16.14 21.21
C MET A 222 2.21 15.19 20.64
N CYS A 223 3.13 14.76 21.51
CA CYS A 223 4.05 13.66 21.23
C CYS A 223 3.43 12.35 21.78
N PRO A 224 3.37 11.26 21.01
CA PRO A 224 2.79 10.00 21.47
C PRO A 224 3.55 9.39 22.67
N ASN A 225 4.84 9.71 22.84
CA ASN A 225 5.60 9.28 24.02
C ASN A 225 5.18 10.02 25.30
N GLU A 226 4.68 11.26 25.20
CA GLU A 226 4.20 12.06 26.34
C GLU A 226 2.69 11.87 26.57
N CYS A 227 1.93 11.63 25.49
CA CYS A 227 0.49 11.40 25.49
C CYS A 227 0.17 10.04 24.83
N PRO A 228 0.51 8.91 25.49
CA PRO A 228 0.36 7.58 24.90
C PRO A 228 -1.09 7.13 24.79
N GLY A 229 -1.37 6.25 23.83
CA GLY A 229 -2.66 5.55 23.69
C GLY A 229 -3.70 6.29 22.83
N LEU A 230 -3.43 7.53 22.39
CA LEU A 230 -4.32 8.27 21.49
C LEU A 230 -4.56 7.53 20.15
N ASP A 231 -3.59 6.76 19.68
CA ASP A 231 -3.66 5.94 18.47
C ASP A 231 -4.41 4.60 18.66
N GLU A 232 -4.74 4.25 19.91
CA GLU A 232 -5.42 3.00 20.26
C GLU A 232 -6.90 3.20 20.61
N VAL A 233 -7.35 4.44 20.79
CA VAL A 233 -8.73 4.80 21.15
C VAL A 233 -9.41 5.61 20.04
N TRP A 234 -10.75 5.62 20.03
CA TRP A 234 -11.53 6.34 19.02
C TRP A 234 -12.86 6.84 19.61
N GLY A 235 -13.53 7.74 18.90
CA GLY A 235 -14.84 8.28 19.29
C GLY A 235 -14.80 9.00 20.65
N GLU A 236 -15.80 8.74 21.51
CA GLU A 236 -15.92 9.37 22.83
C GLU A 236 -14.73 9.05 23.76
N GLU A 237 -14.12 7.87 23.62
CA GLU A 237 -12.96 7.47 24.42
C GLU A 237 -11.70 8.27 24.03
N PHE A 238 -11.52 8.54 22.74
CA PHE A 238 -10.48 9.45 22.24
C PHE A 238 -10.71 10.87 22.77
N GLU A 239 -11.94 11.38 22.66
CA GLU A 239 -12.28 12.74 23.12
C GLU A 239 -11.94 12.91 24.61
N LYS A 240 -12.30 11.92 25.44
CA LYS A 240 -12.01 11.93 26.87
C LYS A 240 -10.52 11.82 27.21
N LEU A 241 -9.74 11.08 26.44
CA LEU A 241 -8.30 10.92 26.66
C LEU A 241 -7.51 12.16 26.21
N TYR A 242 -7.99 12.83 25.16
CA TYR A 242 -7.34 13.99 24.56
C TYR A 242 -7.56 15.30 25.34
N GLU A 243 -8.69 15.43 26.04
CA GLU A 243 -9.05 16.59 26.88
C GLU A 243 -8.39 16.59 28.27
#